data_AF-R6N8D0-F1
#
_entry.id   AF-R6N8D0-F1
#
_cell.length_a   1.000
_cell.length_b   1.000
_cell.length_c   1.000
_cell.angle_alpha   90.00
_cell.angle_beta   90.00
_cell.angle_gamma   90.00
#
_symmetry.space_group_name_H-M   'P 1'
#
loop_
_entity.id
_entity.type
_entity.pdbx_description
1 polymer ?
#
loop_
_entity_poly.entity_id
_entity_poly.type
_entity_poly.pdbx_seq_one_letter_code
_entity_poly.pdbx_strand_id
1 'polypeptide(L)' 'MDKEEIVRISRKIEAFDISIQPYEDCCTVFTPKHPRTRPVLKFVELAESGVEWEEMLREAADQAVMTKIGYAKE' A
#
# COMPACT_ATOMS: atom_id res chain seq x y z
N MET A 1 6.96 17.65 -3.56
CA MET A 1 6.63 16.95 -4.81
C MET A 1 5.17 17.12 -5.09
N ASP A 2 4.82 17.61 -6.26
CA ASP A 2 3.44 17.63 -6.75
C ASP A 2 3.16 16.38 -7.60
N LYS A 3 1.90 16.21 -8.01
CA LYS A 3 1.50 15.05 -8.82
C LYS A 3 2.18 15.04 -10.19
N GLU A 4 2.40 16.21 -10.79
CA GLU A 4 3.03 16.36 -12.10
C GLU A 4 4.50 15.93 -12.09
N GLU A 5 5.21 16.24 -11.02
CA GLU A 5 6.57 15.77 -10.76
C GLU A 5 6.62 14.24 -10.67
N ILE A 6 5.71 13.63 -9.90
CA ILE A 6 5.63 12.16 -9.77
C ILE A 6 5.36 11.50 -11.12
N VAL A 7 4.41 12.03 -11.90
CA VAL A 7 4.06 11.50 -13.23
C VAL A 7 5.24 11.61 -14.19
N ARG A 8 5.97 12.73 -14.21
CA ARG A 8 7.16 12.90 -15.05
C ARG A 8 8.25 11.88 -14.71
N ILE A 9 8.51 11.64 -13.42
CA ILE A 9 9.49 10.64 -12.97
C ILE A 9 9.04 9.24 -13.39
N SER A 10 7.77 8.89 -13.15
CA SER A 10 7.20 7.58 -13.48
C SER A 10 7.31 7.26 -14.97
N ARG A 11 7.10 8.25 -15.86
CA ARG A 11 7.32 8.09 -17.30
C ARG A 11 8.79 7.92 -17.67
N LYS A 12 9.69 8.67 -17.02
CA LYS A 12 11.14 8.57 -17.25
C LYS A 12 11.71 7.18 -16.92
N ILE A 13 11.13 6.49 -15.93
CA ILE A 13 11.52 5.13 -15.54
C ILE A 13 10.62 4.04 -16.13
N GLU A 14 9.77 4.39 -17.10
CA GLU A 14 8.90 3.46 -17.82
C GLU A 14 7.87 2.71 -16.93
N ALA A 15 7.57 3.24 -15.74
CA ALA A 15 6.65 2.62 -14.78
C ALA A 15 5.19 3.10 -14.93
N PHE A 16 4.97 4.21 -15.66
CA PHE A 16 3.67 4.88 -15.69
C PHE A 16 2.56 3.97 -16.24
N ASP A 17 2.78 3.32 -17.38
CA ASP A 17 1.77 2.52 -18.05
C ASP A 17 1.39 1.27 -17.24
N ILE A 18 2.34 0.72 -16.47
CA ILE A 18 2.08 -0.37 -15.52
C ILE A 18 1.25 0.13 -14.33
N SER A 19 1.62 1.30 -13.79
CA SER A 19 1.02 1.84 -12.56
C SER A 19 -0.43 2.31 -12.73
N ILE A 20 -0.89 2.59 -13.96
CA ILE A 20 -2.24 3.09 -14.24
C ILE A 20 -3.21 2.01 -14.74
N GLN A 21 -2.83 0.73 -14.68
CA GLN A 21 -3.70 -0.35 -15.12
C GLN A 21 -5.00 -0.35 -14.29
N PRO A 22 -6.17 -0.62 -14.92
CA PRO A 22 -7.49 -0.42 -14.31
C PRO A 22 -7.85 -1.59 -13.37
N TYR A 23 -7.00 -1.88 -12.40
CA TYR A 23 -7.28 -2.84 -11.34
C TYR A 23 -7.94 -2.13 -10.16
N GLU A 24 -8.81 -2.86 -9.47
CA GLU A 24 -9.40 -2.37 -8.23
C GLU A 24 -8.30 -2.33 -7.15
N ASP A 25 -7.94 -1.12 -6.74
CA ASP A 25 -7.07 -0.93 -5.59
C ASP A 25 -7.77 -1.47 -4.35
N CYS A 26 -7.07 -2.27 -3.55
CA CYS A 26 -7.57 -2.80 -2.27
C CYS A 26 -8.11 -1.68 -1.36
N CYS A 27 -7.56 -0.46 -1.48
CA CYS A 27 -8.03 0.72 -0.78
C CYS A 27 -9.51 1.02 -1.06
N THR A 28 -10.01 0.82 -2.28
CA THR A 28 -11.41 1.13 -2.62
C THR A 28 -12.39 0.23 -1.87
N VAL A 29 -12.00 -1.02 -1.58
CA VAL A 29 -12.82 -1.98 -0.83
C VAL A 29 -12.96 -1.57 0.64
N PHE A 30 -11.89 -1.02 1.24
CA PHE A 30 -11.84 -0.68 2.66
C PHE A 30 -12.04 0.81 2.95
N THR A 31 -12.21 1.65 1.94
CA THR A 31 -12.34 3.11 2.13
C THR A 31 -13.67 3.42 2.83
N PRO A 32 -13.65 4.01 4.05
CA PRO A 32 -14.87 4.43 4.71
C PRO A 32 -15.47 5.64 3.97
N LYS A 33 -16.80 5.78 3.99
CA LYS A 33 -17.51 6.89 3.33
C LYS A 33 -17.03 8.29 3.75
N HIS A 34 -16.54 8.41 4.98
CA HIS A 34 -16.08 9.68 5.56
C HIS A 34 -14.72 9.49 6.24
N PRO A 35 -13.61 9.48 5.48
CA PRO A 35 -12.27 9.31 6.04
C PRO A 35 -11.90 10.54 6.89
N ARG A 36 -11.29 10.30 8.05
CA ARG A 36 -10.79 11.38 8.91
C ARG A 36 -9.40 11.81 8.46
N THR A 37 -9.28 13.07 8.02
CA THR A 37 -8.00 13.65 7.57
C THR A 37 -7.04 13.97 8.72
N ARG A 38 -7.54 14.08 9.95
CA ARG A 38 -6.74 14.27 11.16
C ARG A 38 -7.20 13.31 12.27
N PRO A 39 -6.77 12.04 12.23
CA PRO A 39 -7.10 11.07 13.27
C PRO A 39 -6.46 11.47 14.60
N VAL A 40 -7.10 11.10 15.71
CA VAL A 40 -6.57 11.29 17.07
C VAL A 40 -6.07 9.94 17.55
N LEU A 41 -4.79 9.86 17.94
CA LEU A 41 -4.10 8.60 18.27
C LEU A 41 -4.89 7.70 19.22
N LYS A 42 -5.45 8.29 20.30
CA LYS A 42 -6.27 7.56 21.28
C LYS A 42 -7.41 6.72 20.64
N PHE A 43 -8.04 7.23 19.58
CA PHE A 43 -9.12 6.50 18.91
C PHE A 43 -8.60 5.43 17.95
N VAL A 44 -7.39 5.60 17.41
CA VAL A 44 -6.72 4.59 16.59
C VAL A 44 -6.35 3.39 17.46
N GLU A 45 -5.66 3.64 18.58
CA GLU A 45 -5.27 2.59 19.55
C GLU A 45 -6.50 1.84 20.08
N LEU A 46 -7.58 2.56 20.39
CA LEU A 46 -8.84 1.95 20.82
C LEU A 46 -9.45 1.05 19.73
N ALA A 47 -9.46 1.49 18.48
CA ALA A 47 -9.96 0.70 17.36
C ALA A 47 -9.11 -0.56 17.12
N GLU A 48 -7.80 -0.47 17.34
CA GLU A 48 -6.85 -1.58 17.18
C GLU A 48 -6.88 -2.57 18.36
N SER A 49 -7.25 -2.13 19.57
CA SER A 49 -7.17 -2.94 20.79
C SER A 49 -8.03 -4.21 20.82
N GLY A 50 -9.05 -4.31 19.95
CA GLY A 50 -9.95 -5.46 19.87
C GLY A 50 -9.51 -6.54 18.87
N VAL A 51 -8.33 -6.38 18.27
CA VAL A 51 -7.82 -7.27 17.22
C VAL A 51 -6.60 -8.01 17.73
N GLU A 52 -6.58 -9.33 17.54
CA GLU A 52 -5.43 -10.19 17.87
C GLU A 52 -4.34 -10.07 16.80
N TRP A 53 -3.56 -8.98 16.87
CA TRP A 53 -2.56 -8.65 15.85
C TRP A 53 -1.40 -9.63 15.77
N GLU A 54 -0.95 -10.17 16.90
CA GLU A 54 0.29 -10.94 16.97
C GLU A 54 0.25 -12.20 16.09
N GLU A 55 -0.85 -12.96 16.16
CA GLU A 55 -1.03 -14.16 15.33
C GLU A 55 -1.18 -13.79 13.85
N MET A 56 -2.00 -12.79 13.54
CA MET A 56 -2.21 -12.33 12.16
C MET A 56 -0.91 -11.83 11.50
N LEU A 57 -0.09 -11.08 12.25
CA LEU A 57 1.20 -10.58 11.77
C LEU A 57 2.19 -11.72 11.56
N ARG A 58 2.19 -12.71 12.46
CA ARG A 58 3.03 -13.90 12.32
C ARG A 58 2.65 -14.71 11.09
N GLU A 59 1.37 -15.02 10.92
CA GLU A 59 0.87 -15.74 9.75
C GLU A 59 1.20 -15.01 8.44
N ALA A 60 1.00 -13.68 8.40
CA ALA A 60 1.31 -12.88 7.22
C ALA A 60 2.81 -12.90 6.89
N ALA A 61 3.68 -12.87 7.90
CA ALA A 61 5.13 -12.96 7.72
C ALA A 61 5.56 -14.36 7.30
N ASP A 62 5.02 -15.42 7.91
CA ASP A 62 5.36 -16.81 7.62
C ASP A 62 4.94 -17.24 6.21
N GLN A 63 3.84 -16.68 5.69
CA GLN A 63 3.34 -16.94 4.34
C GLN A 63 3.95 -16.03 3.26
N ALA A 64 4.80 -15.07 3.63
CA ALA A 64 5.38 -14.14 2.69
C ALA A 64 6.26 -14.86 1.66
N VAL A 65 6.06 -14.56 0.37
CA VAL A 65 6.84 -15.13 -0.73
C VAL A 65 7.97 -14.19 -1.12
N MET A 66 9.20 -14.67 -1.06
CA MET A 66 10.38 -13.91 -1.47
C MET A 66 10.77 -14.22 -2.91
N THR A 67 10.71 -13.21 -3.78
CA THR A 67 11.16 -13.32 -5.18
C THR A 67 12.34 -12.39 -5.41
N LYS A 68 13.49 -12.96 -5.83
CA LYS A 68 14.66 -12.18 -6.21
C LYS A 68 14.58 -11.81 -7.68
N ILE A 69 14.36 -10.53 -7.97
CA ILE A 69 14.41 -9.98 -9.32
C ILE A 69 15.84 -9.48 -9.58
N GLY A 70 16.55 -10.14 -10.49
CA GLY A 70 17.86 -9.71 -10.96
C GLY A 70 17.75 -8.90 -12.24
N TYR A 71 18.65 -7.95 -12.46
CA TYR A 71 18.84 -7.35 -13.77
C TYR A 71 19.70 -8.30 -14.61
N ALA A 72 19.15 -8.85 -15.69
CA ALA A 72 19.98 -9.39 -16.76
C ALA A 72 20.65 -8.19 -17.45
N LYS A 73 21.94 -7.98 -17.20
CA LYS A 73 22.74 -7.15 -18.09
C LYS A 73 22.92 -7.97 -19.38
N GLU A 74 22.34 -7.52 -20.48
CA GLU A 74 22.89 -7.83 -21.80
C GLU A 74 24.32 -7.30 -21.92
#